data_AF-A0A398AIL4-F1
#
_entry.id   AF-A0A398AIL4-F1
#
_cell.length_a   1.000
_cell.length_b   1.000
_cell.length_c   1.000
_cell.angle_alpha   90.00
_cell.angle_beta   90.00
_cell.angle_gamma   90.00
#
_symmetry.space_group_name_H-M   'P 1'
#
loop_
_entity.id
_entity.type
_entity.pdbx_description
1 polymer ?
#
loop_
_entity_poly.entity_id
_entity_poly.type
_entity_poly.pdbx_seq_one_letter_code
_entity_poly.pdbx_strand_id
1 'polypeptide(L)'
;MSCSSSSGSEGEEEGFDSYRKGGYHAVRIGDPFSGGRYIAQRKLGWGQFSTVWLAFDTLSSNYVALKIQKSAQQFAQAALHEIEFLSAAADGDLQNTKCVVRLIDHFKHAGPNGQHLCMVLEFLGDSLLRLIRYNRYKGLKLDRVREICRCILTGLDYLHRELGMIHSDLKPENILLVSTIDSGKDPVRSGLTPLLEKPEGNANGGGGSSTMNLIEKKLKRRAKRAVAKISERRVSMVGGALGEEASSKSERSLDGIDMRCKVVDFGNACWADKQFAEEIQTRQYRAPEVILKSGYSFSVDMWSFGCTAFELVTGDMLFAPKEGNGYGEDEDHLALMMELLGKMPRKIAIGGARSKDYFDRHGDLKRIRRLKYWPLDRLLVDKYKLPEGEAKEFAEFLSPVLEFAPEKRPTAQQCLEHPWMNVVSTQNDADNVESQVRNLKIKG
;
A
#
# COMPACT_ATOMS: atom_id res chain seq x y z
N MET A 1 -12.20 -1.79 19.61
CA MET A 1 -13.03 -2.17 18.44
C MET A 1 -12.05 -2.52 17.35
N SER A 2 -11.97 -3.80 17.01
CA SER A 2 -10.89 -4.38 16.21
C SER A 2 -10.94 -3.85 14.77
N CYS A 3 -9.88 -3.15 14.34
CA CYS A 3 -9.70 -2.70 12.97
C CYS A 3 -9.36 -3.90 12.08
N SER A 4 -10.37 -4.62 11.62
CA SER A 4 -10.19 -5.66 10.61
C SER A 4 -9.92 -5.00 9.26
N SER A 5 -8.66 -5.11 8.82
CA SER A 5 -8.16 -4.78 7.49
C SER A 5 -8.89 -5.60 6.42
N SER A 6 -10.05 -5.13 5.98
CA SER A 6 -10.68 -5.63 4.76
C SER A 6 -10.14 -4.83 3.58
N SER A 7 -8.95 -5.21 3.12
CA SER A 7 -8.58 -4.93 1.74
C SER A 7 -9.45 -5.85 0.87
N GLY A 8 -10.55 -5.31 0.35
CA GLY A 8 -11.47 -6.03 -0.52
C GLY A 8 -10.68 -6.77 -1.60
N SER A 9 -10.78 -8.10 -1.61
CA SER A 9 -10.14 -8.94 -2.61
C SER A 9 -10.66 -8.52 -3.99
N GLU A 10 -9.80 -8.51 -5.02
CA GLU A 10 -10.23 -8.23 -6.40
C GLU A 10 -11.27 -9.29 -6.83
N GLY A 11 -12.55 -9.03 -6.58
CA GLY A 11 -13.65 -9.96 -6.81
C GLY A 11 -14.84 -9.82 -5.86
N GLU A 12 -14.67 -9.21 -4.70
CA GLU A 12 -15.75 -8.89 -3.76
C GLU A 12 -16.27 -7.48 -4.07
N GLU A 13 -17.48 -7.41 -4.64
CA GLU A 13 -18.24 -6.16 -4.73
C GLU A 13 -18.79 -5.85 -3.33
N GLU A 14 -18.93 -4.57 -2.99
CA GLU A 14 -19.50 -4.23 -1.69
C GLU A 14 -20.92 -4.81 -1.55
N GLY A 15 -21.26 -5.26 -0.35
CA GLY A 15 -22.60 -5.78 -0.09
C GLY A 15 -23.65 -4.71 -0.39
N PHE A 16 -24.66 -5.06 -1.19
CA PHE A 16 -25.76 -4.17 -1.60
C PHE A 16 -26.41 -3.46 -0.39
N ASP A 17 -26.46 -4.13 0.75
CA ASP A 17 -27.01 -3.62 2.01
C ASP A 17 -26.28 -2.38 2.56
N SER A 18 -25.06 -2.10 2.07
CA SER A 18 -24.32 -0.90 2.45
C SER A 18 -24.76 0.36 1.67
N TYR A 19 -25.54 0.22 0.59
CA TYR A 19 -26.11 1.33 -0.17
C TYR A 19 -27.47 1.76 0.39
N ARG A 20 -27.46 2.30 1.60
CA ARG A 20 -28.65 2.74 2.33
C ARG A 20 -28.42 4.10 2.98
N LYS A 21 -29.45 4.68 3.59
CA LYS A 21 -29.31 5.89 4.41
C LYS A 21 -28.18 5.73 5.44
N GLY A 22 -27.25 6.68 5.47
CA GLY A 22 -26.02 6.62 6.27
C GLY A 22 -24.87 5.79 5.68
N GLY A 23 -25.12 5.06 4.59
CA GLY A 23 -24.16 4.19 3.91
C GLY A 23 -23.49 4.84 2.71
N TYR A 24 -23.12 4.04 1.71
CA TYR A 24 -22.46 4.51 0.49
C TYR A 24 -23.39 5.33 -0.42
N HIS A 25 -22.81 6.20 -1.24
CA HIS A 25 -23.52 6.86 -2.33
C HIS A 25 -23.48 6.00 -3.61
N ALA A 26 -24.62 5.80 -4.26
CA ALA A 26 -24.72 5.03 -5.50
C ALA A 26 -24.35 5.90 -6.72
N VAL A 27 -23.07 5.83 -7.14
CA VAL A 27 -22.54 6.55 -8.30
C VAL A 27 -22.73 5.74 -9.59
N ARG A 28 -23.07 6.43 -10.69
CA ARG A 28 -23.07 5.90 -12.06
C ARG A 28 -22.05 6.63 -12.92
N ILE A 29 -21.61 5.96 -13.98
CA ILE A 29 -20.77 6.58 -15.02
C ILE A 29 -21.55 7.74 -15.65
N GLY A 30 -20.90 8.89 -15.81
CA GLY A 30 -21.49 10.14 -16.28
C GLY A 30 -22.20 10.95 -15.21
N ASP A 31 -22.22 10.54 -13.94
CA ASP A 31 -22.80 11.37 -12.88
C ASP A 31 -21.95 12.63 -12.62
N PRO A 32 -22.58 13.82 -12.58
CA PRO A 32 -21.91 15.08 -12.29
C PRO A 32 -21.81 15.33 -10.79
N PHE A 33 -20.66 15.83 -10.36
CA PHE A 33 -20.40 16.31 -8.99
C PHE A 33 -19.90 17.75 -9.01
N SER A 34 -20.13 18.47 -7.90
CA SER A 34 -19.77 19.89 -7.73
C SER A 34 -20.19 20.77 -8.94
N GLY A 35 -21.50 20.82 -9.21
CA GLY A 35 -22.04 21.64 -10.30
C GLY A 35 -21.65 21.18 -11.73
N GLY A 36 -21.21 19.94 -11.90
CA GLY A 36 -20.77 19.41 -13.20
C GLY A 36 -19.26 19.56 -13.45
N ARG A 37 -18.49 20.02 -12.46
CA ARG A 37 -17.04 20.06 -12.56
C ARG A 37 -16.42 18.67 -12.66
N TYR A 38 -16.85 17.73 -11.83
CA TYR A 38 -16.27 16.39 -11.80
C TYR A 38 -17.26 15.36 -12.36
N ILE A 39 -16.92 14.71 -13.46
CA ILE A 39 -17.78 13.71 -14.12
C ILE A 39 -17.24 12.31 -13.85
N ALA A 40 -18.02 11.44 -13.19
CA ALA A 40 -17.60 10.09 -12.85
C ALA A 40 -17.39 9.21 -14.09
N GLN A 41 -16.25 8.49 -14.15
CA GLN A 41 -15.83 7.71 -15.32
C GLN A 41 -15.86 6.20 -15.05
N ARG A 42 -15.19 5.76 -13.98
CA ARG A 42 -15.21 4.36 -13.54
C ARG A 42 -14.85 4.27 -12.07
N LYS A 43 -15.28 3.20 -11.40
CA LYS A 43 -14.85 2.92 -10.04
C LYS A 43 -13.39 2.46 -10.01
N LEU A 44 -12.59 3.03 -9.11
CA LEU A 44 -11.19 2.65 -8.86
C LEU A 44 -11.08 1.67 -7.70
N GLY A 45 -11.90 1.86 -6.65
CA GLY A 45 -11.87 1.01 -5.47
C GLY A 45 -12.96 1.35 -4.46
N TRP A 46 -12.97 0.60 -3.36
CA TRP A 46 -13.83 0.84 -2.21
C TRP A 46 -13.15 0.32 -0.95
N GLY A 47 -13.53 0.89 0.19
CA GLY A 47 -13.09 0.47 1.52
C GLY A 47 -14.24 0.59 2.51
N GLN A 48 -14.00 0.25 3.77
CA GLN A 48 -15.05 0.21 4.81
C GLN A 48 -15.85 1.52 4.95
N PHE A 49 -15.26 2.67 4.61
CA PHE A 49 -15.83 3.99 4.86
C PHE A 49 -16.15 4.80 3.60
N SER A 50 -15.72 4.34 2.43
CA SER A 50 -15.78 5.15 1.21
C SER A 50 -15.73 4.35 -0.08
N THR A 51 -16.07 5.01 -1.18
CA THR A 51 -15.79 4.53 -2.54
C THR A 51 -14.91 5.54 -3.26
N VAL A 52 -14.02 5.06 -4.13
CA VAL A 52 -13.11 5.91 -4.91
C VAL A 52 -13.39 5.70 -6.39
N TRP A 53 -13.56 6.81 -7.11
CA TRP A 53 -13.92 6.84 -8.52
C TRP A 53 -12.89 7.64 -9.30
N LEU A 54 -12.58 7.18 -10.52
CA LEU A 54 -11.96 8.03 -11.52
C LEU A 54 -13.02 9.03 -11.95
N ALA A 55 -12.69 10.30 -11.91
CA ALA A 55 -13.52 11.37 -12.45
C ALA A 55 -12.68 12.23 -13.41
N PHE A 56 -13.36 12.93 -14.31
CA PHE A 56 -12.76 13.93 -15.17
C PHE A 56 -13.12 15.32 -14.64
N ASP A 57 -12.12 16.15 -14.36
CA ASP A 57 -12.28 17.57 -14.00
C ASP A 57 -12.40 18.41 -15.26
N THR A 58 -13.59 18.95 -15.52
CA THR A 58 -13.91 19.73 -16.72
C THR A 58 -13.25 21.09 -16.74
N LEU A 59 -12.80 21.62 -15.60
CA LEU A 59 -12.09 22.91 -15.55
C LEU A 59 -10.62 22.76 -15.91
N SER A 60 -9.92 21.78 -15.32
CA SER A 60 -8.50 21.54 -15.58
C SER A 60 -8.25 20.61 -16.78
N SER A 61 -9.30 20.01 -17.34
CA SER A 61 -9.23 19.00 -18.40
C SER A 61 -8.31 17.82 -18.04
N ASN A 62 -8.39 17.35 -16.78
CA ASN A 62 -7.54 16.30 -16.26
C ASN A 62 -8.33 15.24 -15.48
N TYR A 63 -7.74 14.05 -15.35
CA TYR A 63 -8.30 12.97 -14.55
C TYR A 63 -7.92 13.10 -13.08
N VAL A 64 -8.89 12.84 -12.21
CA VAL A 64 -8.77 12.95 -10.75
C VAL A 64 -9.37 11.72 -10.07
N ALA A 65 -8.98 11.49 -8.81
CA ALA A 65 -9.59 10.48 -7.96
C ALA A 65 -10.62 11.14 -7.03
N LEU A 66 -11.89 10.82 -7.22
CA LEU A 66 -13.02 11.27 -6.40
C LEU A 66 -13.30 10.24 -5.30
N LYS A 67 -12.92 10.54 -4.06
CA LYS A 67 -13.21 9.73 -2.86
C LYS A 67 -14.50 10.25 -2.21
N ILE A 68 -15.49 9.37 -2.07
CA ILE A 68 -16.82 9.69 -1.55
C ILE A 68 -17.06 8.91 -0.26
N GLN A 69 -17.17 9.62 0.85
CA GLN A 69 -17.38 9.04 2.18
C GLN A 69 -18.83 8.56 2.36
N LYS A 70 -19.04 7.58 3.25
CA LYS A 70 -20.38 7.24 3.74
C LYS A 70 -21.06 8.44 4.41
N SER A 71 -22.38 8.50 4.35
CA SER A 71 -23.15 9.66 4.82
C SER A 71 -23.49 9.65 6.32
N ALA A 72 -23.25 8.55 7.05
CA ALA A 72 -23.56 8.51 8.48
C ALA A 72 -22.67 9.50 9.25
N GLN A 73 -23.29 10.24 10.17
CA GLN A 73 -22.65 11.32 10.91
C GLN A 73 -21.43 10.86 11.72
N GLN A 74 -21.44 9.61 12.20
CA GLN A 74 -20.30 8.99 12.89
C GLN A 74 -19.00 8.93 12.05
N PHE A 75 -19.10 8.98 10.72
CA PHE A 75 -17.94 9.00 9.82
C PHE A 75 -17.50 10.40 9.42
N ALA A 76 -18.34 11.41 9.67
CA ALA A 76 -18.07 12.79 9.22
C ALA A 76 -16.83 13.37 9.89
N GLN A 77 -16.62 13.12 11.19
CA GLN A 77 -15.47 13.66 11.90
C GLN A 77 -14.14 13.08 11.38
N ALA A 78 -14.08 11.77 11.16
CA ALA A 78 -12.91 11.12 10.59
C ALA A 78 -12.60 11.64 9.18
N ALA A 79 -13.63 11.87 8.36
CA ALA A 79 -13.47 12.47 7.03
C ALA A 79 -12.99 13.92 7.07
N LEU A 80 -13.49 14.74 8.01
CA LEU A 80 -13.06 16.12 8.18
C LEU A 80 -11.61 16.19 8.68
N HIS A 81 -11.23 15.31 9.60
CA HIS A 81 -9.83 15.16 10.00
C HIS A 81 -8.97 14.79 8.79
N GLU A 82 -9.36 13.79 7.99
CA GLU A 82 -8.60 13.44 6.79
C GLU A 82 -8.41 14.63 5.83
N ILE A 83 -9.47 15.44 5.62
CA ILE A 83 -9.39 16.67 4.82
C ILE A 83 -8.41 17.69 5.41
N GLU A 84 -8.37 17.85 6.74
CA GLU A 84 -7.44 18.75 7.42
C GLU A 84 -5.98 18.37 7.14
N PHE A 85 -5.62 17.09 7.35
CA PHE A 85 -4.26 16.59 7.08
C PHE A 85 -3.87 16.74 5.60
N LEU A 86 -4.78 16.36 4.70
CA LEU A 86 -4.57 16.45 3.27
C LEU A 86 -4.45 17.91 2.78
N SER A 87 -5.20 18.84 3.37
CA SER A 87 -5.11 20.27 3.03
C SER A 87 -3.78 20.84 3.48
N ALA A 88 -3.37 20.58 4.73
CA ALA A 88 -2.08 21.04 5.24
C ALA A 88 -0.89 20.51 4.44
N ALA A 89 -0.95 19.24 3.99
CA ALA A 89 0.07 18.67 3.11
C ALA A 89 0.06 19.29 1.70
N ALA A 90 -1.11 19.62 1.14
CA ALA A 90 -1.20 20.27 -0.16
C ALA A 90 -0.71 21.73 -0.12
N ASP A 91 -1.01 22.46 0.95
CA ASP A 91 -0.65 23.87 1.13
C ASP A 91 0.86 24.06 1.30
N GLY A 92 1.55 23.12 1.95
CA GLY A 92 2.99 23.16 2.13
C GLY A 92 3.83 22.62 0.96
N ASP A 93 3.21 22.01 -0.07
CA ASP A 93 3.89 21.47 -1.26
C ASP A 93 3.23 21.91 -2.57
N LEU A 94 3.26 23.22 -2.83
CA LEU A 94 2.64 23.81 -4.03
C LEU A 94 3.15 23.21 -5.35
N GLN A 95 4.42 22.77 -5.38
CA GLN A 95 5.08 22.17 -6.54
C GLN A 95 4.83 20.67 -6.69
N ASN A 96 4.17 20.03 -5.72
CA ASN A 96 3.83 18.60 -5.73
C ASN A 96 5.05 17.67 -5.83
N THR A 97 6.12 18.01 -5.11
CA THR A 97 7.44 17.34 -5.17
C THR A 97 7.72 16.42 -3.99
N LYS A 98 6.94 16.50 -2.91
CA LYS A 98 7.22 15.83 -1.63
C LYS A 98 6.72 14.39 -1.56
N CYS A 99 6.31 13.79 -2.68
CA CYS A 99 5.84 12.40 -2.73
C CYS A 99 4.68 12.08 -1.77
N VAL A 100 3.81 13.06 -1.49
CA VAL A 100 2.55 12.90 -0.76
C VAL A 100 1.40 13.23 -1.71
N VAL A 101 0.29 12.49 -1.62
CA VAL A 101 -0.88 12.73 -2.47
C VAL A 101 -1.46 14.11 -2.24
N ARG A 102 -1.77 14.80 -3.35
CA ARG A 102 -2.34 16.14 -3.31
C ARG A 102 -3.87 16.12 -3.27
N LEU A 103 -4.43 16.84 -2.30
CA LEU A 103 -5.83 17.26 -2.32
C LEU A 103 -6.00 18.46 -3.26
N ILE A 104 -6.91 18.33 -4.21
CA ILE A 104 -7.24 19.34 -5.21
C ILE A 104 -8.46 20.14 -4.76
N ASP A 105 -9.47 19.47 -4.22
CA ASP A 105 -10.75 20.07 -3.83
C ASP A 105 -11.47 19.17 -2.81
N HIS A 106 -12.40 19.73 -2.06
CA HIS A 106 -13.32 18.97 -1.23
C HIS A 106 -14.69 19.67 -1.15
N PHE A 107 -15.76 18.89 -1.12
CA PHE A 107 -17.12 19.43 -1.09
C PHE A 107 -18.11 18.46 -0.45
N LYS A 108 -19.33 18.93 -0.19
CA LYS A 108 -20.46 18.10 0.24
C LYS A 108 -21.34 17.78 -0.95
N HIS A 109 -21.70 16.51 -1.11
CA HIS A 109 -22.65 16.05 -2.12
C HIS A 109 -23.92 15.52 -1.46
N ALA A 110 -25.08 16.08 -1.81
CA ALA A 110 -26.37 15.59 -1.35
C ALA A 110 -26.85 14.47 -2.28
N GLY A 111 -27.01 13.26 -1.73
CA GLY A 111 -27.54 12.11 -2.43
C GLY A 111 -28.72 11.47 -1.70
N PRO A 112 -29.33 10.41 -2.28
CA PRO A 112 -30.49 9.75 -1.69
C PRO A 112 -30.21 9.14 -0.30
N ASN A 113 -28.94 8.83 -0.02
CA ASN A 113 -28.50 8.21 1.24
C ASN A 113 -28.04 9.22 2.30
N GLY A 114 -28.07 10.53 2.01
CA GLY A 114 -27.67 11.60 2.92
C GLY A 114 -26.65 12.56 2.30
N GLN A 115 -25.98 13.34 3.15
CA GLN A 115 -24.87 14.20 2.74
C GLN A 115 -23.55 13.42 2.81
N HIS A 116 -22.80 13.44 1.71
CA HIS A 116 -21.53 12.75 1.58
C HIS A 116 -20.40 13.78 1.48
N LEU A 117 -19.37 13.63 2.32
CA LEU A 117 -18.12 14.38 2.14
C LEU A 117 -17.33 13.77 0.99
N CYS A 118 -16.93 14.61 0.05
CA CYS A 118 -16.20 14.24 -1.15
C CYS A 118 -14.83 14.91 -1.13
N MET A 119 -13.79 14.15 -1.46
CA MET A 119 -12.43 14.62 -1.63
C MET A 119 -12.01 14.35 -3.08
N VAL A 120 -11.42 15.35 -3.71
CA VAL A 120 -10.85 15.26 -5.05
C VAL A 120 -9.34 15.25 -4.89
N LEU A 121 -8.73 14.12 -5.19
CA LEU A 121 -7.30 13.89 -5.11
C LEU A 121 -6.73 13.85 -6.53
N GLU A 122 -5.44 14.12 -6.68
CA GLU A 122 -4.76 13.80 -7.93
C GLU A 122 -4.93 12.31 -8.27
N PHE A 123 -5.04 11.98 -9.56
CA PHE A 123 -5.08 10.59 -9.98
C PHE A 123 -3.69 9.95 -9.81
N LEU A 124 -3.65 8.81 -9.13
CA LEU A 124 -2.49 7.95 -8.99
C LEU A 124 -2.80 6.55 -9.55
N GLY A 125 -1.74 5.79 -9.80
CA GLY A 125 -1.79 4.45 -10.32
C GLY A 125 -2.09 3.37 -9.28
N ASP A 126 -1.45 2.22 -9.47
CA ASP A 126 -1.67 1.03 -8.65
C ASP A 126 -0.91 1.08 -7.32
N SER A 127 -1.44 0.43 -6.29
CA SER A 127 -0.73 0.31 -5.01
C SER A 127 0.49 -0.59 -5.10
N LEU A 128 1.46 -0.39 -4.20
CA LEU A 128 2.61 -1.28 -4.09
C LEU A 128 2.20 -2.72 -3.75
N LEU A 129 1.11 -2.92 -2.98
CA LEU A 129 0.55 -4.27 -2.78
C LEU A 129 0.15 -4.91 -4.12
N ARG A 130 -0.44 -4.13 -5.04
CA ARG A 130 -0.78 -4.63 -6.37
C ARG A 130 0.46 -4.90 -7.21
N LEU A 131 1.52 -4.11 -7.07
CA LEU A 131 2.82 -4.38 -7.70
C LEU A 131 3.44 -5.69 -7.21
N ILE A 132 3.48 -5.91 -5.90
CA ILE A 132 3.96 -7.16 -5.28
C ILE A 132 3.17 -8.37 -5.82
N ARG A 133 1.84 -8.26 -5.85
CA ARG A 133 0.95 -9.28 -6.44
C ARG A 133 1.17 -9.48 -7.94
N TYR A 134 1.37 -8.40 -8.68
CA TYR A 134 1.62 -8.44 -10.12
C TYR A 134 2.89 -9.25 -10.41
N ASN A 135 3.94 -9.01 -9.61
CA ASN A 135 5.21 -9.72 -9.61
C ASN A 135 5.16 -11.11 -8.92
N ARG A 136 3.97 -11.60 -8.58
CA ARG A 136 3.74 -12.93 -7.99
C ARG A 136 4.55 -13.16 -6.69
N TYR A 137 4.70 -12.13 -5.86
CA TYR A 137 5.39 -12.21 -4.57
C TYR A 137 6.86 -12.69 -4.66
N LYS A 138 7.52 -12.45 -5.80
CA LYS A 138 8.93 -12.84 -6.00
C LYS A 138 9.96 -11.83 -5.46
N GLY A 139 9.50 -10.70 -4.93
CA GLY A 139 10.37 -9.58 -4.59
C GLY A 139 10.85 -8.78 -5.80
N LEU A 140 11.18 -7.52 -5.58
CA LEU A 140 11.68 -6.58 -6.59
C LEU A 140 13.21 -6.50 -6.52
N LYS A 141 13.85 -6.17 -7.64
CA LYS A 141 15.28 -5.87 -7.67
C LYS A 141 15.60 -4.62 -6.82
N LEU A 142 16.77 -4.60 -6.18
CA LEU A 142 17.14 -3.55 -5.22
C LEU A 142 17.20 -2.14 -5.82
N ASP A 143 17.52 -2.00 -7.10
CA ASP A 143 17.48 -0.72 -7.83
C ASP A 143 16.08 -0.10 -7.82
N ARG A 144 15.06 -0.91 -8.11
CA ARG A 144 13.65 -0.50 -8.09
C ARG A 144 13.16 -0.24 -6.67
N VAL A 145 13.54 -1.08 -5.71
CA VAL A 145 13.20 -0.87 -4.30
C VAL A 145 13.79 0.44 -3.79
N ARG A 146 15.04 0.75 -4.14
CA ARG A 146 15.70 2.01 -3.77
C ARG A 146 14.98 3.24 -4.30
N GLU A 147 14.47 3.19 -5.53
CA GLU A 147 13.66 4.28 -6.09
C GLU A 147 12.36 4.49 -5.30
N ILE A 148 11.62 3.41 -5.02
CA ILE A 148 10.41 3.43 -4.20
C ILE A 148 10.71 3.96 -2.80
N CYS A 149 11.76 3.44 -2.14
CA CYS A 149 12.18 3.86 -0.82
C CYS A 149 12.51 5.36 -0.79
N ARG A 150 13.11 5.91 -1.86
CA ARG A 150 13.42 7.34 -1.94
C ARG A 150 12.15 8.17 -1.90
N CYS A 151 11.16 7.81 -2.71
CA CYS A 151 9.86 8.49 -2.70
C CYS A 151 9.17 8.40 -1.32
N ILE A 152 9.14 7.22 -0.70
CA ILE A 152 8.53 7.05 0.63
C ILE A 152 9.24 7.92 1.66
N LEU A 153 10.57 7.89 1.71
CA LEU A 153 11.36 8.67 2.66
C LEU A 153 11.25 10.18 2.41
N THR A 154 11.17 10.64 1.15
CA THR A 154 10.88 12.04 0.84
C THR A 154 9.52 12.46 1.40
N GLY A 155 8.51 11.59 1.27
CA GLY A 155 7.19 11.82 1.87
C GLY A 155 7.23 11.88 3.39
N LEU A 156 7.88 10.90 4.04
CA LEU A 156 7.99 10.87 5.49
C LEU A 156 8.78 12.05 6.06
N ASP A 157 9.88 12.47 5.41
CA ASP A 157 10.66 13.63 5.84
C ASP A 157 9.82 14.90 5.84
N TYR A 158 9.03 15.09 4.78
CA TYR A 158 8.09 16.21 4.68
C TYR A 158 7.03 16.16 5.79
N LEU A 159 6.36 15.02 5.97
CA LEU A 159 5.34 14.85 7.00
C LEU A 159 5.90 15.10 8.41
N HIS A 160 7.07 14.55 8.71
CA HIS A 160 7.65 14.58 10.06
C HIS A 160 8.27 15.94 10.38
N ARG A 161 9.16 16.45 9.53
CA ARG A 161 9.99 17.63 9.83
C ARG A 161 9.29 18.94 9.48
N GLU A 162 8.54 18.99 8.38
CA GLU A 162 7.91 20.23 7.91
C GLU A 162 6.48 20.38 8.44
N LEU A 163 5.72 19.28 8.60
CA LEU A 163 4.32 19.33 9.05
C LEU A 163 4.07 18.88 10.49
N GLY A 164 4.97 18.10 11.10
CA GLY A 164 4.73 17.53 12.44
C GLY A 164 3.61 16.47 12.47
N MET A 165 3.40 15.77 11.36
CA MET A 165 2.40 14.71 11.19
C MET A 165 3.03 13.33 11.36
N ILE A 166 2.26 12.38 11.89
CA ILE A 166 2.57 10.95 11.93
C ILE A 166 1.52 10.25 11.05
N HIS A 167 1.95 9.46 10.07
CA HIS A 167 1.05 8.75 9.16
C HIS A 167 0.31 7.61 9.87
N SER A 168 1.03 6.86 10.73
CA SER A 168 0.52 5.83 11.64
C SER A 168 -0.04 4.55 11.00
N ASP A 169 -0.23 4.50 9.69
CA ASP A 169 -0.67 3.27 8.97
C ASP A 169 0.07 3.09 7.63
N LEU A 170 1.39 3.26 7.64
CA LEU A 170 2.21 3.09 6.44
C LEU A 170 2.34 1.59 6.08
N LYS A 171 2.03 1.24 4.84
CA LYS A 171 2.05 -0.13 4.28
C LYS A 171 1.94 -0.08 2.75
N PRO A 172 2.24 -1.17 2.02
CA PRO A 172 2.16 -1.22 0.55
C PRO A 172 0.80 -0.84 -0.04
N GLU A 173 -0.31 -1.00 0.68
CA GLU A 173 -1.64 -0.54 0.25
C GLU A 173 -1.77 0.99 0.21
N ASN A 174 -1.09 1.68 1.11
CA ASN A 174 -1.17 3.13 1.33
C ASN A 174 -0.02 3.88 0.62
N ILE A 175 0.57 3.23 -0.39
CA ILE A 175 1.58 3.83 -1.26
C ILE A 175 1.19 3.49 -2.70
N LEU A 176 0.93 4.52 -3.50
CA LEU A 176 0.49 4.35 -4.89
C LEU A 176 1.57 4.81 -5.85
N LEU A 177 1.77 4.06 -6.92
CA LEU A 177 2.60 4.47 -8.05
C LEU A 177 2.00 5.72 -8.71
N VAL A 178 2.82 6.57 -9.33
CA VAL A 178 2.32 7.75 -10.06
C VAL A 178 1.60 7.39 -11.37
N SER A 179 1.81 6.17 -11.88
CA SER A 179 1.13 5.65 -13.08
C SER A 179 0.70 4.20 -12.87
N THR A 180 -0.27 3.73 -13.68
CA THR A 180 -0.71 2.33 -13.57
C THR A 180 0.34 1.36 -14.10
N ILE A 181 0.40 0.17 -13.51
CA ILE A 181 1.27 -0.94 -13.95
C ILE A 181 0.96 -1.30 -15.40
N ASP A 182 -0.33 -1.34 -15.73
CA ASP A 182 -0.83 -1.58 -17.07
C ASP A 182 -1.11 -0.23 -17.74
N SER A 183 -0.24 0.19 -18.65
CA SER A 183 -0.32 1.48 -19.34
C SER A 183 -1.62 1.65 -20.15
N GLY A 184 -2.22 0.55 -20.63
CA GLY A 184 -3.50 0.57 -21.33
C GLY A 184 -4.70 0.85 -20.41
N LYS A 185 -4.50 0.79 -19.08
CA LYS A 185 -5.51 1.17 -18.08
C LYS A 185 -5.27 2.55 -17.48
N ASP A 186 -4.16 3.20 -17.82
CA ASP A 186 -3.86 4.54 -17.36
C ASP A 186 -4.70 5.53 -18.17
N PRO A 187 -5.57 6.35 -17.56
CA PRO A 187 -6.45 7.23 -18.32
C PRO A 187 -5.66 8.31 -19.11
N VAL A 188 -4.49 8.72 -18.61
CA VAL A 188 -3.63 9.69 -19.29
C VAL A 188 -2.83 9.01 -20.39
N ARG A 189 -2.12 7.92 -20.07
CA ARG A 189 -1.22 7.27 -21.04
C ARG A 189 -1.97 6.51 -22.14
N SER A 190 -3.19 6.05 -21.90
CA SER A 190 -4.02 5.39 -22.91
C SER A 190 -4.77 6.37 -23.82
N GLY A 191 -4.75 7.68 -23.52
CA GLY A 191 -5.56 8.67 -24.26
C GLY A 191 -7.06 8.45 -24.09
N LEU A 192 -7.50 8.02 -22.90
CA LEU A 192 -8.91 7.78 -22.61
C LEU A 192 -9.71 9.05 -22.91
N THR A 193 -10.79 8.93 -23.69
CA THR A 193 -11.72 10.03 -23.91
C THR A 193 -12.73 10.06 -22.76
N PRO A 194 -12.91 11.19 -22.06
CA PRO A 194 -13.86 11.29 -20.97
C PRO A 194 -15.30 11.17 -21.48
N LEU A 195 -16.10 10.39 -20.77
CA LEU A 195 -17.55 10.30 -20.98
C LEU A 195 -18.20 11.49 -20.26
N LEU A 196 -18.53 12.54 -21.00
CA LEU A 196 -19.11 13.78 -20.45
C LEU A 196 -20.65 13.73 -20.38
N GLU A 197 -21.28 12.92 -21.23
CA GLU A 197 -22.73 12.75 -21.26
C GLU A 197 -23.14 11.42 -20.61
N LYS A 198 -24.31 11.41 -19.97
CA LYS A 198 -24.93 10.17 -19.52
C LYS A 198 -25.35 9.38 -20.77
N PRO A 199 -25.02 8.08 -20.88
CA PRO A 199 -25.60 7.25 -21.92
C PRO A 199 -27.12 7.33 -21.77
N GLU A 200 -27.81 7.91 -22.76
CA GLU A 200 -29.25 8.04 -22.73
C GLU A 200 -29.87 6.66 -22.52
N GLY A 201 -30.57 6.49 -21.41
CA GLY A 201 -31.46 5.36 -21.24
C GLY A 201 -32.61 5.54 -22.22
N ASN A 202 -32.67 4.70 -23.25
CA ASN A 202 -33.73 4.65 -24.25
C ASN A 202 -35.11 5.02 -23.64
N ALA A 203 -35.56 6.25 -23.92
CA ALA A 203 -36.92 6.68 -23.67
C ALA A 203 -37.81 6.17 -24.80
N ASN A 204 -38.04 4.85 -24.84
CA ASN A 204 -39.17 4.25 -25.54
C ASN A 204 -39.43 2.86 -24.95
N GLY A 205 -40.61 2.69 -24.39
CA GLY A 205 -41.09 1.42 -23.86
C GLY A 205 -41.09 0.35 -24.94
N GLY A 206 -40.36 -0.74 -24.70
CA GLY A 206 -40.39 -1.94 -25.53
C GLY A 206 -39.01 -2.56 -25.73
N GLY A 207 -38.64 -3.52 -24.87
CA GLY A 207 -37.51 -4.42 -25.16
C GLY A 207 -36.57 -4.70 -23.99
N GLY A 208 -37.02 -5.48 -22.99
CA GLY A 208 -36.20 -5.96 -21.87
C GLY A 208 -35.16 -7.03 -22.25
N SER A 209 -34.29 -6.79 -23.24
CA SER A 209 -33.35 -7.82 -23.73
C SER A 209 -31.85 -7.46 -23.62
N SER A 210 -31.48 -6.18 -23.55
CA SER A 210 -30.06 -5.79 -23.75
C SER A 210 -29.21 -5.74 -22.46
N THR A 211 -29.78 -5.39 -21.31
CA THR A 211 -29.05 -5.34 -20.02
C THR A 211 -28.87 -6.72 -19.40
N MET A 212 -29.84 -7.61 -19.61
CA MET A 212 -29.74 -9.03 -19.24
C MET A 212 -28.57 -9.71 -19.97
N ASN A 213 -28.33 -9.35 -21.23
CA ASN A 213 -27.25 -9.94 -22.04
C ASN A 213 -25.83 -9.67 -21.49
N LEU A 214 -25.58 -8.54 -20.82
CA LEU A 214 -24.25 -8.22 -20.28
C LEU A 214 -24.00 -8.85 -18.90
N ILE A 215 -25.04 -8.87 -18.06
CA ILE A 215 -25.01 -9.57 -16.76
C ILE A 215 -24.92 -11.08 -17.02
N GLU A 216 -25.69 -11.62 -17.95
CA GLU A 216 -25.65 -13.02 -18.33
C GLU A 216 -24.31 -13.39 -18.98
N LYS A 217 -23.71 -12.51 -19.81
CA LYS A 217 -22.33 -12.70 -20.31
C LYS A 217 -21.30 -12.69 -19.17
N LYS A 218 -21.40 -11.78 -18.20
CA LYS A 218 -20.50 -11.75 -17.01
C LYS A 218 -20.69 -12.99 -16.14
N LEU A 219 -21.92 -13.43 -15.93
CA LEU A 219 -22.28 -14.62 -15.16
C LEU A 219 -21.79 -15.89 -15.86
N LYS A 220 -21.99 -16.02 -17.19
CA LYS A 220 -21.43 -17.11 -18.02
C LYS A 220 -19.90 -17.12 -17.98
N ARG A 221 -19.23 -15.96 -17.97
CA ARG A 221 -17.77 -15.87 -17.84
C ARG A 221 -17.28 -16.25 -16.44
N ARG A 222 -18.02 -15.89 -15.38
CA ARG A 222 -17.77 -16.32 -13.99
C ARG A 222 -17.99 -17.83 -13.84
N ALA A 223 -19.07 -18.36 -14.39
CA ALA A 223 -19.39 -19.79 -14.40
C ALA A 223 -18.31 -20.59 -15.15
N LYS A 224 -17.89 -20.16 -16.34
CA LYS A 224 -16.77 -20.79 -17.07
C LYS A 224 -15.46 -20.79 -16.28
N ARG A 225 -15.14 -19.71 -15.56
CA ARG A 225 -13.95 -19.64 -14.68
C ARG A 225 -14.06 -20.51 -13.42
N ALA A 226 -15.26 -20.60 -12.84
CA ALA A 226 -15.52 -21.48 -11.70
C ALA A 226 -15.44 -22.96 -12.10
N VAL A 227 -16.00 -23.32 -13.26
CA VAL A 227 -15.90 -24.67 -13.84
C VAL A 227 -14.45 -25.01 -14.18
N ALA A 228 -13.67 -24.09 -14.74
CA ALA A 228 -12.23 -24.30 -14.98
C ALA A 228 -11.43 -24.55 -13.68
N LYS A 229 -11.75 -23.82 -12.60
CA LYS A 229 -11.14 -24.06 -11.28
C LYS A 229 -11.56 -25.40 -10.64
N ILE A 230 -12.79 -25.85 -10.90
CA ILE A 230 -13.30 -27.14 -10.42
C ILE A 230 -12.70 -28.29 -11.25
N SER A 231 -12.48 -28.12 -12.56
CA SER A 231 -11.78 -29.09 -13.38
C SER A 231 -10.29 -29.19 -12.99
N GLU A 232 -9.62 -28.08 -12.71
CA GLU A 232 -8.23 -28.08 -12.19
C GLU A 232 -8.13 -28.80 -10.84
N ARG A 233 -9.12 -28.62 -9.94
CA ARG A 233 -9.19 -29.32 -8.64
C ARG A 233 -9.58 -30.81 -8.74
N ARG A 234 -10.27 -31.23 -9.80
CA ARG A 234 -10.61 -32.64 -10.02
C ARG A 234 -9.44 -33.45 -10.58
N VAL A 235 -8.60 -32.82 -11.41
CA VAL A 235 -7.36 -33.43 -11.90
C VAL A 235 -6.35 -33.64 -10.76
N SER A 236 -6.36 -32.80 -9.71
CA SER A 236 -5.45 -32.95 -8.56
C SER A 236 -5.85 -34.01 -7.53
N MET A 237 -7.02 -34.66 -7.65
CA MET A 237 -7.50 -35.65 -6.67
C MET A 237 -7.60 -37.08 -7.21
N VAL A 238 -7.36 -37.32 -8.50
CA VAL A 238 -7.35 -38.67 -9.09
C VAL A 238 -6.20 -38.77 -10.10
N GLY A 239 -5.05 -39.30 -9.67
CA GLY A 239 -3.96 -39.70 -10.57
C GLY A 239 -2.58 -39.29 -10.07
N GLY A 240 -1.86 -40.24 -9.49
CA GLY A 240 -0.42 -40.13 -9.26
C GLY A 240 0.38 -40.32 -10.54
N ALA A 241 1.54 -39.65 -10.57
CA ALA A 241 2.67 -39.81 -11.48
C ALA A 241 2.53 -39.31 -12.94
N LEU A 242 3.51 -38.45 -13.29
CA LEU A 242 4.00 -38.04 -14.63
C LEU A 242 3.35 -36.82 -15.30
N GLY A 243 4.19 -35.78 -15.51
CA GLY A 243 4.01 -34.74 -16.54
C GLY A 243 3.54 -33.37 -16.04
N GLU A 244 4.46 -32.48 -15.67
CA GLU A 244 4.18 -31.05 -15.55
C GLU A 244 3.96 -30.44 -16.95
N GLU A 245 2.71 -30.26 -17.36
CA GLU A 245 2.37 -29.24 -18.36
C GLU A 245 1.98 -27.95 -17.64
N ALA A 246 2.99 -27.10 -17.42
CA ALA A 246 2.79 -25.73 -17.00
C ALA A 246 2.03 -24.97 -18.10
N SER A 247 0.77 -24.60 -17.83
CA SER A 247 0.06 -23.57 -18.59
C SER A 247 0.92 -22.30 -18.57
N SER A 248 1.48 -21.95 -19.72
CA SER A 248 2.35 -20.79 -19.96
C SER A 248 1.58 -19.48 -19.76
N LYS A 249 1.35 -19.07 -18.51
CA LYS A 249 1.04 -17.67 -18.21
C LYS A 249 2.28 -16.86 -18.60
N SER A 250 2.16 -16.08 -19.67
CA SER A 250 3.22 -15.19 -20.18
C SER A 250 3.96 -14.53 -19.02
N GLU A 251 5.28 -14.51 -19.13
CA GLU A 251 6.13 -13.84 -18.15
C GLU A 251 5.70 -12.38 -18.07
N ARG A 252 5.37 -11.93 -16.85
CA ARG A 252 4.98 -10.54 -16.61
C ARG A 252 6.27 -9.76 -16.44
N SER A 253 6.63 -8.95 -17.43
CA SER A 253 7.78 -8.06 -17.29
C SER A 253 7.41 -6.88 -16.39
N LEU A 254 8.36 -6.47 -15.56
CA LEU A 254 8.27 -5.22 -14.80
C LEU A 254 8.84 -4.03 -15.60
N ASP A 255 9.39 -4.27 -16.79
CA ASP A 255 10.02 -3.24 -17.63
C ASP A 255 8.99 -2.20 -18.08
N GLY A 256 9.40 -0.92 -18.03
CA GLY A 256 8.53 0.21 -18.39
C GLY A 256 7.48 0.59 -17.34
N ILE A 257 7.47 -0.07 -16.16
CA ILE A 257 6.72 0.42 -15.00
C ILE A 257 7.54 1.51 -14.31
N ASP A 258 6.94 2.69 -14.15
CA ASP A 258 7.48 3.81 -13.39
C ASP A 258 7.38 3.51 -11.88
N MET A 259 8.52 3.50 -11.17
CA MET A 259 8.59 3.17 -9.74
C MET A 259 8.33 4.38 -8.83
N ARG A 260 8.22 5.59 -9.39
CA ARG A 260 7.86 6.77 -8.60
C ARG A 260 6.51 6.55 -7.93
N CYS A 261 6.41 6.88 -6.65
CA CYS A 261 5.22 6.64 -5.86
C CYS A 261 4.94 7.78 -4.88
N LYS A 262 3.75 7.77 -4.29
CA LYS A 262 3.34 8.73 -3.27
C LYS A 262 2.65 8.04 -2.09
N VAL A 263 2.85 8.60 -0.91
CA VAL A 263 2.13 8.22 0.32
C VAL A 263 0.70 8.75 0.23
N VAL A 264 -0.28 7.89 0.55
CA VAL A 264 -1.73 8.17 0.50
C VAL A 264 -2.41 7.72 1.79
N ASP A 265 -3.70 8.08 1.93
CA ASP A 265 -4.60 7.63 3.00
C ASP A 265 -4.23 8.11 4.41
N PHE A 266 -4.59 9.36 4.68
CA PHE A 266 -4.35 10.04 5.95
C PHE A 266 -5.48 9.81 6.97
N GLY A 267 -6.36 8.83 6.75
CA GLY A 267 -7.52 8.57 7.61
C GLY A 267 -7.14 8.15 9.05
N ASN A 268 -5.92 7.65 9.24
CA ASN A 268 -5.35 7.28 10.55
C ASN A 268 -4.24 8.23 11.02
N ALA A 269 -3.92 9.28 10.25
CA ALA A 269 -2.85 10.19 10.59
C ALA A 269 -3.17 10.99 11.86
N CYS A 270 -2.15 11.41 12.57
CA CYS A 270 -2.29 12.27 13.75
C CYS A 270 -1.17 13.32 13.82
N TRP A 271 -1.43 14.41 14.53
CA TRP A 271 -0.41 15.40 14.85
C TRP A 271 0.46 14.89 16.00
N ALA A 272 1.78 15.13 15.93
CA ALA A 272 2.70 14.62 16.94
C ALA A 272 2.42 15.16 18.37
N ASP A 273 1.87 16.36 18.47
CA ASP A 273 1.45 17.01 19.72
C ASP A 273 0.04 16.62 20.19
N LYS A 274 -0.75 15.93 19.36
CA LYS A 274 -2.14 15.53 19.63
C LYS A 274 -2.38 14.07 19.22
N GLN A 275 -1.80 13.16 20.00
CA GLN A 275 -1.99 11.72 19.82
C GLN A 275 -3.32 11.28 20.46
N PHE A 276 -4.26 10.78 19.65
CA PHE A 276 -5.60 10.39 20.10
C PHE A 276 -5.78 8.87 20.27
N ALA A 277 -5.06 8.07 19.47
CA ALA A 277 -5.18 6.62 19.45
C ALA A 277 -3.91 5.97 20.00
N GLU A 278 -4.05 5.06 20.96
CA GLU A 278 -2.93 4.21 21.41
C GLU A 278 -2.71 2.99 20.51
N GLU A 279 -3.76 2.58 19.78
CA GLU A 279 -3.72 1.45 18.85
C GLU A 279 -3.69 1.98 17.42
N ILE A 280 -2.47 2.07 16.89
CA ILE A 280 -2.17 2.48 15.52
C ILE A 280 -1.49 1.33 14.76
N GLN A 281 -1.21 1.55 13.48
CA GLN A 281 -0.55 0.64 12.54
C GLN A 281 -1.29 -0.67 12.29
N THR A 282 -1.26 -1.10 11.03
CA THR A 282 -1.63 -2.46 10.65
C THR A 282 -0.65 -3.47 11.26
N ARG A 283 -1.17 -4.62 11.72
CA ARG A 283 -0.45 -5.58 12.58
C ARG A 283 0.98 -5.91 12.12
N GLN A 284 1.18 -6.20 10.83
CA GLN A 284 2.48 -6.64 10.27
C GLN A 284 3.53 -5.51 10.18
N TYR A 285 3.08 -4.26 10.26
CA TYR A 285 3.93 -3.07 10.17
C TYR A 285 4.02 -2.34 11.51
N ARG A 286 3.46 -2.94 12.58
CA ARG A 286 3.33 -2.33 13.90
C ARG A 286 4.65 -2.38 14.67
N ALA A 287 5.04 -1.23 15.22
CA ALA A 287 6.26 -1.05 15.97
C ALA A 287 6.18 -1.64 17.40
N PRO A 288 7.30 -2.07 18.00
CA PRO A 288 7.32 -2.68 19.33
C PRO A 288 6.78 -1.73 20.41
N GLU A 289 7.05 -0.43 20.34
CA GLU A 289 6.55 0.55 21.31
C GLU A 289 5.02 0.67 21.33
N VAL A 290 4.37 0.38 20.19
CA VAL A 290 2.89 0.36 20.08
C VAL A 290 2.33 -0.91 20.73
N ILE A 291 2.98 -2.06 20.52
CA ILE A 291 2.59 -3.33 21.17
C ILE A 291 2.74 -3.24 22.69
N LEU A 292 3.87 -2.67 23.15
CA LEU A 292 4.20 -2.52 24.56
C LEU A 292 3.45 -1.37 25.24
N LYS A 293 2.81 -0.49 24.47
CA LYS A 293 2.19 0.76 24.95
C LYS A 293 3.17 1.61 25.76
N SER A 294 4.32 1.95 25.17
CA SER A 294 5.33 2.83 25.78
C SER A 294 5.29 4.28 25.25
N GLY A 295 4.23 4.64 24.52
CA GLY A 295 4.15 5.90 23.77
C GLY A 295 4.81 5.78 22.39
N TYR A 296 4.43 6.64 21.46
CA TYR A 296 4.97 6.66 20.10
C TYR A 296 5.28 8.08 19.62
N SER A 297 6.03 8.16 18.52
CA SER A 297 6.39 9.40 17.82
C SER A 297 6.56 9.08 16.33
N PHE A 298 7.17 9.98 15.54
CA PHE A 298 7.48 9.81 14.12
C PHE A 298 8.19 8.48 13.78
N SER A 299 8.95 7.94 14.73
CA SER A 299 9.70 6.68 14.62
C SER A 299 8.84 5.45 14.30
N VAL A 300 7.53 5.48 14.54
CA VAL A 300 6.64 4.36 14.17
C VAL A 300 6.47 4.24 12.66
N ASP A 301 6.42 5.36 11.94
CA ASP A 301 6.38 5.35 10.49
C ASP A 301 7.69 4.81 9.90
N MET A 302 8.83 5.11 10.55
CA MET A 302 10.13 4.56 10.17
C MET A 302 10.18 3.04 10.34
N TRP A 303 9.60 2.49 11.41
CA TRP A 303 9.48 1.05 11.57
C TRP A 303 8.61 0.42 10.47
N SER A 304 7.43 1.00 10.19
CA SER A 304 6.56 0.53 9.12
C SER A 304 7.22 0.63 7.73
N PHE A 305 8.03 1.66 7.50
CA PHE A 305 8.86 1.80 6.31
C PHE A 305 9.87 0.65 6.22
N GLY A 306 10.53 0.29 7.33
CA GLY A 306 11.44 -0.85 7.38
C GLY A 306 10.76 -2.16 6.97
N CYS A 307 9.58 -2.45 7.54
CA CYS A 307 8.78 -3.61 7.14
C CYS A 307 8.38 -3.57 5.66
N THR A 308 7.96 -2.41 5.16
CA THR A 308 7.55 -2.21 3.75
C THR A 308 8.73 -2.43 2.80
N ALA A 309 9.91 -1.88 3.09
CA ALA A 309 11.10 -2.05 2.27
C ALA A 309 11.51 -3.53 2.18
N PHE A 310 11.49 -4.26 3.30
CA PHE A 310 11.74 -5.70 3.29
C PHE A 310 10.75 -6.47 2.41
N GLU A 311 9.45 -6.17 2.52
CA GLU A 311 8.42 -6.83 1.71
C GLU A 311 8.58 -6.53 0.22
N LEU A 312 9.01 -5.33 -0.15
CA LEU A 312 9.31 -5.00 -1.54
C LEU A 312 10.48 -5.83 -2.08
N VAL A 313 11.54 -6.05 -1.28
CA VAL A 313 12.70 -6.86 -1.68
C VAL A 313 12.34 -8.34 -1.80
N THR A 314 11.52 -8.86 -0.88
CA THR A 314 11.35 -10.30 -0.71
C THR A 314 10.03 -10.85 -1.21
N GLY A 315 9.01 -10.00 -1.31
CA GLY A 315 7.62 -10.39 -1.54
C GLY A 315 6.89 -10.93 -0.31
N ASP A 316 7.57 -11.06 0.83
CA ASP A 316 7.02 -11.59 2.08
C ASP A 316 6.92 -10.47 3.15
N MET A 317 5.89 -10.54 3.98
CA MET A 317 5.80 -9.70 5.18
C MET A 317 6.97 -10.02 6.12
N LEU A 318 7.66 -8.98 6.63
CA LEU A 318 8.78 -9.14 7.57
C LEU A 318 8.34 -9.85 8.86
N PHE A 319 7.20 -9.42 9.41
CA PHE A 319 6.60 -10.01 10.60
C PHE A 319 5.16 -10.43 10.31
N ALA A 320 4.89 -11.73 10.40
CA ALA A 320 3.56 -12.30 10.21
C ALA A 320 3.17 -13.11 11.47
N PRO A 321 2.90 -12.42 12.59
CA PRO A 321 2.62 -13.08 13.86
C PRO A 321 1.35 -13.92 13.80
N LYS A 322 1.34 -14.99 14.59
CA LYS A 322 0.24 -15.95 14.70
C LYS A 322 -0.10 -16.23 16.15
N GLU A 323 -1.34 -16.61 16.39
CA GLU A 323 -1.71 -17.19 17.68
C GLU A 323 -1.15 -18.61 17.79
N GLY A 324 -0.67 -18.96 18.98
CA GLY A 324 -0.10 -20.27 19.26
C GLY A 324 -0.58 -20.85 20.59
N ASN A 325 -0.08 -22.04 20.92
CA ASN A 325 -0.46 -22.72 22.16
C ASN A 325 0.11 -21.98 23.38
N GLY A 326 -0.72 -21.17 24.03
CA GLY A 326 -0.41 -20.50 25.29
C GLY A 326 0.17 -19.09 25.16
N TYR A 327 0.28 -18.55 23.94
CA TYR A 327 0.65 -17.16 23.67
C TYR A 327 -0.22 -16.55 22.57
N GLY A 328 -0.49 -15.25 22.68
CA GLY A 328 -1.25 -14.51 21.67
C GLY A 328 -0.36 -13.91 20.59
N GLU A 329 -0.99 -13.37 19.54
CA GLU A 329 -0.29 -12.77 18.38
C GLU A 329 0.72 -11.68 18.76
N ASP A 330 0.46 -10.89 19.81
CA ASP A 330 1.38 -9.82 20.23
C ASP A 330 2.70 -10.36 20.79
N GLU A 331 2.67 -11.47 21.54
CA GLU A 331 3.90 -12.07 22.09
C GLU A 331 4.69 -12.78 20.99
N ASP A 332 4.01 -13.45 20.08
CA ASP A 332 4.63 -14.02 18.87
C ASP A 332 5.27 -12.92 18.02
N HIS A 333 4.61 -11.77 17.89
CA HIS A 333 5.16 -10.63 17.16
C HIS A 333 6.46 -10.14 17.78
N LEU A 334 6.51 -9.98 19.11
CA LEU A 334 7.72 -9.60 19.83
C LEU A 334 8.82 -10.68 19.70
N ALA A 335 8.45 -11.97 19.70
CA ALA A 335 9.38 -13.07 19.46
C ALA A 335 10.01 -12.98 18.06
N LEU A 336 9.22 -12.80 17.00
CA LEU A 336 9.71 -12.65 15.64
C LEU A 336 10.67 -11.46 15.50
N MET A 337 10.37 -10.34 16.15
CA MET A 337 11.29 -9.19 16.19
C MET A 337 12.62 -9.55 16.87
N MET A 338 12.58 -10.27 18.00
CA MET A 338 13.79 -10.68 18.72
C MET A 338 14.60 -11.76 17.99
N GLU A 339 13.94 -12.65 17.26
CA GLU A 339 14.61 -13.67 16.42
C GLU A 339 15.42 -13.03 15.29
N LEU A 340 14.91 -11.94 14.71
CA LEU A 340 15.57 -11.22 13.63
C LEU A 340 16.65 -10.24 14.13
N LEU A 341 16.31 -9.44 15.14
CA LEU A 341 17.10 -8.26 15.57
C LEU A 341 17.95 -8.53 16.82
N GLY A 342 17.81 -9.71 17.43
CA GLY A 342 18.46 -10.06 18.69
C GLY A 342 17.64 -9.68 19.92
N LYS A 343 18.22 -9.89 21.10
CA LYS A 343 17.52 -9.66 22.37
C LYS A 343 17.13 -8.19 22.53
N MET A 344 15.83 -7.94 22.74
CA MET A 344 15.32 -6.60 23.05
C MET A 344 16.01 -6.04 24.30
N PRO A 345 16.53 -4.80 24.28
CA PRO A 345 17.15 -4.20 25.44
C PRO A 345 16.19 -4.18 26.63
N ARG A 346 16.66 -4.60 27.81
CA ARG A 346 15.82 -4.74 29.01
C ARG A 346 14.98 -3.49 29.31
N LYS A 347 15.57 -2.29 29.18
CA LYS A 347 14.88 -1.01 29.41
C LYS A 347 13.65 -0.85 28.52
N ILE A 348 13.72 -1.30 27.26
CA ILE A 348 12.60 -1.27 26.32
C ILE A 348 11.59 -2.36 26.67
N ALA A 349 12.07 -3.60 26.86
CA ALA A 349 11.23 -4.76 27.13
C ALA A 349 10.31 -4.59 28.35
N ILE A 350 10.81 -3.93 29.42
CA ILE A 350 10.04 -3.72 30.66
C ILE A 350 9.45 -2.32 30.81
N GLY A 351 9.62 -1.44 29.80
CA GLY A 351 9.33 -0.01 29.90
C GLY A 351 7.90 0.40 29.53
N GLY A 352 7.15 -0.46 28.86
CA GLY A 352 5.79 -0.17 28.39
C GLY A 352 4.69 -0.56 29.37
N ALA A 353 3.51 0.06 29.25
CA ALA A 353 2.37 -0.22 30.12
C ALA A 353 1.88 -1.68 30.01
N ARG A 354 2.09 -2.33 28.86
CA ARG A 354 1.75 -3.74 28.62
C ARG A 354 2.94 -4.69 28.72
N SER A 355 4.14 -4.21 29.05
CA SER A 355 5.34 -5.04 29.12
C SER A 355 5.18 -6.27 30.03
N LYS A 356 4.45 -6.14 31.15
CA LYS A 356 4.19 -7.24 32.08
C LYS A 356 3.31 -8.35 31.49
N ASP A 357 2.62 -8.12 30.38
CA ASP A 357 1.83 -9.15 29.71
C ASP A 357 2.75 -10.16 28.99
N TYR A 358 3.94 -9.72 28.57
CA TYR A 358 4.81 -10.44 27.64
C TYR A 358 6.17 -10.81 28.24
N PHE A 359 6.77 -9.92 29.03
CA PHE A 359 8.13 -10.05 29.55
C PHE A 359 8.19 -10.29 31.06
N ASP A 360 9.20 -11.04 31.49
CA ASP A 360 9.58 -11.15 32.90
C ASP A 360 10.45 -9.95 33.37
N ARG A 361 10.92 -9.98 34.62
CA ARG A 361 11.75 -8.90 35.19
C ARG A 361 13.15 -8.76 34.55
N HIS A 362 13.60 -9.78 33.83
CA HIS A 362 14.89 -9.86 33.13
C HIS A 362 14.78 -9.39 31.68
N GLY A 363 13.56 -9.19 31.17
CA GLY A 363 13.29 -8.81 29.79
C GLY A 363 13.21 -10.01 28.85
N ASP A 364 12.95 -11.20 29.37
CA ASP A 364 12.75 -12.42 28.60
C ASP A 364 11.25 -12.71 28.43
N LEU A 365 10.85 -13.24 27.27
CA LEU A 365 9.45 -13.56 26.97
C LEU A 365 8.94 -14.69 27.88
N LYS A 366 7.71 -14.55 28.38
CA LYS A 366 7.14 -15.45 29.39
C LYS A 366 6.80 -16.83 28.86
N ARG A 367 6.14 -16.90 27.71
CA ARG A 367 5.65 -18.15 27.10
C ARG A 367 6.58 -18.63 25.98
N ILE A 368 7.14 -17.74 25.18
CA ILE A 368 8.07 -18.10 24.09
C ILE A 368 9.52 -18.09 24.60
N ARG A 369 9.96 -19.20 25.18
CA ARG A 369 11.28 -19.29 25.85
C ARG A 369 12.43 -19.71 24.95
N ARG A 370 12.15 -20.19 23.74
CA ARG A 370 13.15 -20.70 22.78
C ARG A 370 13.02 -19.95 21.46
N LEU A 371 13.80 -18.89 21.32
CA LEU A 371 13.88 -18.07 20.11
C LEU A 371 14.87 -18.69 19.12
N LYS A 372 14.50 -18.71 17.85
CA LYS A 372 15.33 -19.16 16.72
C LYS A 372 15.93 -17.94 16.02
N TYR A 373 17.12 -17.54 16.46
CA TYR A 373 17.78 -16.37 15.89
C TYR A 373 18.16 -16.60 14.41
N TRP A 374 17.75 -15.67 13.55
CA TRP A 374 18.12 -15.65 12.14
C TRP A 374 18.33 -14.18 11.72
N PRO A 375 19.56 -13.66 11.85
CA PRO A 375 19.87 -12.27 11.53
C PRO A 375 19.49 -11.89 10.10
N LEU A 376 19.14 -10.63 9.88
CA LEU A 376 18.57 -10.13 8.62
C LEU A 376 19.45 -10.42 7.39
N ASP A 377 20.75 -10.19 7.46
CA ASP A 377 21.70 -10.48 6.38
C ASP A 377 21.69 -11.97 6.00
N ARG A 378 21.73 -12.85 7.00
CA ARG A 378 21.66 -14.31 6.81
C ARG A 378 20.31 -14.75 6.28
N LEU A 379 19.22 -14.17 6.77
CA LEU A 379 17.87 -14.45 6.27
C LEU A 379 17.76 -14.13 4.77
N LEU A 380 18.27 -12.97 4.35
CA LEU A 380 18.25 -12.53 2.95
C LEU A 380 19.05 -13.46 2.02
N VAL A 381 20.22 -13.92 2.46
CA VAL A 381 21.03 -14.88 1.68
C VAL A 381 20.42 -16.27 1.70
N ASP A 382 20.14 -16.81 2.87
CA ASP A 382 19.81 -18.23 3.05
C ASP A 382 18.39 -18.55 2.55
N LYS A 383 17.41 -17.69 2.85
CA LYS A 383 16.01 -17.90 2.45
C LYS A 383 15.71 -17.30 1.08
N TYR A 384 16.10 -16.04 0.86
CA TYR A 384 15.71 -15.28 -0.33
C TYR A 384 16.75 -15.31 -1.45
N LYS A 385 17.91 -15.92 -1.22
CA LYS A 385 18.96 -16.11 -2.22
C LYS A 385 19.47 -14.80 -2.82
N LEU A 386 19.43 -13.71 -2.05
CA LEU A 386 20.08 -12.47 -2.43
C LEU A 386 21.60 -12.67 -2.49
N PRO A 387 22.31 -12.04 -3.44
CA PRO A 387 23.77 -12.01 -3.43
C PRO A 387 24.30 -11.46 -2.09
N GLU A 388 25.37 -12.05 -1.56
CA GLU A 388 25.87 -11.72 -0.21
C GLU A 388 26.20 -10.23 -0.04
N GLY A 389 26.78 -9.59 -1.07
CA GLY A 389 27.03 -8.15 -1.06
C GLY A 389 25.75 -7.31 -0.98
N GLU A 390 24.76 -7.62 -1.83
CA GLU A 390 23.46 -6.94 -1.84
C GLU A 390 22.69 -7.14 -0.53
N ALA A 391 22.70 -8.36 0.01
CA ALA A 391 22.08 -8.69 1.28
C ALA A 391 22.71 -7.91 2.44
N LYS A 392 24.04 -7.81 2.46
CA LYS A 392 24.78 -7.04 3.47
C LYS A 392 24.45 -5.55 3.39
N GLU A 393 24.54 -4.95 2.20
CA GLU A 393 24.26 -3.53 2.01
C GLU A 393 22.83 -3.15 2.40
N PHE A 394 21.86 -4.00 2.03
CA PHE A 394 20.46 -3.77 2.41
C PHE A 394 20.24 -3.98 3.92
N ALA A 395 20.86 -4.98 4.53
CA ALA A 395 20.77 -5.20 5.97
C ALA A 395 21.42 -4.07 6.78
N GLU A 396 22.56 -3.51 6.32
CA GLU A 396 23.22 -2.35 6.92
C GLU A 396 22.32 -1.10 6.88
N PHE A 397 21.56 -0.92 5.80
CA PHE A 397 20.57 0.15 5.69
C PHE A 397 19.34 -0.08 6.60
N LEU A 398 18.80 -1.30 6.63
CA LEU A 398 17.51 -1.59 7.26
C LEU A 398 17.61 -1.82 8.77
N SER A 399 18.72 -2.37 9.27
CA SER A 399 18.85 -2.73 10.69
C SER A 399 18.70 -1.52 11.63
N PRO A 400 19.32 -0.35 11.37
CA PRO A 400 19.12 0.84 12.19
C PRO A 400 17.68 1.37 12.17
N VAL A 401 16.98 1.22 11.04
CA VAL A 401 15.56 1.59 10.90
C VAL A 401 14.66 0.72 11.79
N LEU A 402 15.07 -0.52 12.03
CA LEU A 402 14.37 -1.50 12.87
C LEU A 402 14.90 -1.55 14.32
N GLU A 403 15.61 -0.53 14.79
CA GLU A 403 16.12 -0.48 16.16
C GLU A 403 14.96 -0.49 17.19
N PHE A 404 15.12 -1.23 18.29
CA PHE A 404 14.08 -1.36 19.31
C PHE A 404 13.81 -0.06 20.07
N ALA A 405 14.87 0.72 20.32
CA ALA A 405 14.76 2.03 20.95
C ALA A 405 14.31 3.06 19.91
N PRO A 406 13.08 3.62 20.02
CA PRO A 406 12.54 4.50 18.99
C PRO A 406 13.40 5.73 18.72
N GLU A 407 14.04 6.27 19.76
CA GLU A 407 14.94 7.43 19.70
C GLU A 407 16.26 7.18 18.97
N LYS A 408 16.60 5.90 18.71
CA LYS A 408 17.80 5.51 17.97
C LYS A 408 17.55 5.23 16.49
N ARG A 409 16.29 5.14 16.08
CA ARG A 409 15.96 4.97 14.66
C ARG A 409 16.33 6.24 13.90
N PRO A 410 16.96 6.13 12.72
CA PRO A 410 17.25 7.29 11.90
C PRO A 410 15.95 7.97 11.45
N THR A 411 16.00 9.29 11.26
CA THR A 411 14.92 10.04 10.62
C THR A 411 14.86 9.71 9.13
N ALA A 412 13.76 10.08 8.47
CA ALA A 412 13.62 9.92 7.03
C ALA A 412 14.72 10.67 6.25
N GLN A 413 15.07 11.89 6.66
CA GLN A 413 16.21 12.64 6.12
C GLN A 413 17.53 11.85 6.22
N GLN A 414 17.84 11.33 7.40
CA GLN A 414 19.08 10.57 7.61
C GLN A 414 19.12 9.31 6.75
N CYS A 415 17.97 8.66 6.53
CA CYS A 415 17.88 7.53 5.61
C CYS A 415 18.13 7.93 4.16
N LEU A 416 17.64 9.10 3.70
CA LEU A 416 17.90 9.61 2.33
C LEU A 416 19.39 9.88 2.07
N GLU A 417 20.15 10.21 3.11
CA GLU A 417 21.59 10.46 3.04
C GLU A 417 22.43 9.16 3.10
N HIS A 418 21.82 8.02 3.43
CA HIS A 418 22.52 6.74 3.58
C HIS A 418 23.18 6.27 2.26
N PRO A 419 24.38 5.68 2.29
CA PRO A 419 25.08 5.22 1.07
C PRO A 419 24.26 4.27 0.20
N TRP A 420 23.48 3.37 0.82
CA TRP A 420 22.58 2.48 0.10
C TRP A 420 21.58 3.24 -0.79
N MET A 421 21.17 4.46 -0.42
CA MET A 421 20.29 5.31 -1.25
C MET A 421 21.02 5.98 -2.41
N ASN A 422 22.34 6.14 -2.33
CA ASN A 422 23.13 6.96 -3.26
C ASN A 422 24.03 6.14 -4.19
N VAL A 423 23.74 4.85 -4.34
CA VAL A 423 24.44 3.98 -5.31
C VAL A 423 24.16 4.49 -6.72
N VAL A 424 25.20 5.02 -7.37
CA VAL A 424 25.19 5.31 -8.80
C VAL A 424 25.05 3.99 -9.53
N SER A 425 24.01 3.84 -10.34
CA SER A 425 23.80 2.65 -11.16
C SER A 425 25.00 2.48 -12.10
N THR A 426 25.88 1.53 -11.80
CA THR A 426 27.05 1.19 -12.61
C THR A 426 26.69 0.56 -13.96
N GLN A 427 25.39 0.36 -14.24
CA GLN A 427 24.90 -0.06 -15.56
C GLN A 427 25.32 0.88 -16.70
N ASN A 428 25.47 2.19 -16.44
CA ASN A 428 25.91 3.13 -17.48
C ASN A 428 27.41 3.05 -17.79
N ASP A 429 28.24 2.48 -16.91
CA ASP A 429 29.69 2.40 -17.13
C ASP A 429 30.07 1.15 -17.93
N ALA A 430 29.33 0.05 -17.79
CA ALA A 430 29.57 -1.16 -18.58
C ALA A 430 29.25 -0.97 -20.07
N ASP A 431 28.14 -0.29 -20.38
CA ASP A 431 27.73 0.01 -21.77
C ASP A 431 28.64 1.09 -22.41
N ASN A 432 29.20 2.01 -21.61
CA ASN A 432 30.20 2.97 -22.08
C ASN A 432 31.56 2.32 -22.37
N VAL A 433 31.97 1.33 -21.57
CA VAL A 433 33.22 0.59 -21.80
C VAL A 433 33.08 -0.35 -23.01
N GLU A 434 31.94 -1.04 -23.19
CA GLU A 434 31.73 -1.87 -24.39
C GLU A 434 31.64 -1.04 -25.68
N SER A 435 31.01 0.14 -25.65
CA SER A 435 30.93 1.03 -26.81
C SER A 435 32.29 1.67 -27.15
N GLN A 436 33.12 1.99 -26.15
CA GLN A 436 34.49 2.45 -26.37
C GLN A 436 35.41 1.35 -26.92
N VAL A 437 35.27 0.11 -26.44
CA VAL A 437 36.04 -1.05 -26.94
C VAL A 437 35.62 -1.44 -28.37
N ARG A 438 34.33 -1.30 -28.73
CA ARG A 438 33.86 -1.50 -30.12
C ARG A 438 34.39 -0.43 -31.07
N ASN A 439 34.47 0.83 -30.63
CA ASN A 439 34.98 1.92 -31.47
C ASN A 439 36.50 1.87 -31.70
N LEU A 440 37.27 1.23 -30.82
CA LEU A 440 38.71 1.01 -30.99
C LEU A 440 39.06 -0.14 -31.95
N LYS A 441 38.14 -1.08 -32.19
CA LYS A 441 38.36 -2.23 -33.10
C LYS A 441 37.98 -1.97 -34.56
N ILE A 442 37.40 -0.80 -34.89
CA ILE A 442 36.99 -0.44 -36.26
C ILE A 442 38.04 0.47 -36.95
N LYS A 443 39.11 0.87 -36.23
CA LYS A 443 40.20 1.71 -36.77
C LYS A 443 41.58 1.01 -36.78
N GLY A 444 41.60 -0.32 -36.77
CA GLY A 444 42.82 -1.13 -36.87
C GLY A 444 42.98 -1.73 -38.25
#